data_AF-A0A357V7R9-F1
#
_entry.id   AF-A0A357V7R9-F1
#
_cell.length_a   1.000
_cell.length_b   1.000
_cell.length_c   1.000
_cell.angle_alpha   90.00
_cell.angle_beta   90.00
_cell.angle_gamma   90.00
#
_symmetry.space_group_name_H-M   'P 1'
#
loop_
_entity.id
_entity.type
_entity.pdbx_description
1 polymer ?
#
loop_
_entity_poly.entity_id
_entity_poly.type
_entity_poly.pdbx_seq_one_letter_code
_entity_poly.pdbx_strand_id
1 'polypeptide(L)'
;MGWLLTLMLAVPQVEGTVQVEMWFSRESYCTFARSKFTEQPMYSLTQGAPRVPVTVKDSACRELGPEETNRVPPHMSAQATPEADTGF
;
A
#
# COMPACT_ATOMS: atom_id res chain seq x y z
N MET A 1 3.46 -11.76 10.41
CA MET A 1 3.49 -10.30 10.66
C MET A 1 3.50 -9.61 9.30
N GLY A 2 2.71 -8.55 9.11
CA GLY A 2 2.56 -7.86 7.81
C GLY A 2 3.04 -6.40 7.86
N TRP A 3 3.09 -5.76 6.69
CA TRP A 3 3.54 -4.39 6.48
C TRP A 3 2.44 -3.52 5.86
N LEU A 4 2.38 -2.25 6.24
CA LEU A 4 1.42 -1.27 5.77
C LEU A 4 2.16 -0.14 5.05
N LEU A 5 1.75 0.10 3.80
CA LEU A 5 2.10 1.29 3.04
C LEU A 5 0.98 2.31 3.17
N THR A 6 1.31 3.50 3.66
CA THR A 6 0.43 4.66 3.64
C THR A 6 0.93 5.65 2.59
N LEU A 7 0.04 6.09 1.69
CA LEU A 7 0.30 7.15 0.73
C LEU A 7 -0.64 8.34 0.98
N MET A 8 -0.08 9.54 1.06
CA MET A 8 -0.85 10.79 1.08
C MET A 8 -0.84 11.40 -0.32
N LEU A 9 -2.00 11.42 -0.96
CA LEU A 9 -2.17 11.86 -2.34
C LEU A 9 -2.83 13.22 -2.39
N ALA A 10 -2.22 14.18 -3.08
CA ALA A 10 -2.90 15.41 -3.48
C ALA A 10 -3.58 15.16 -4.84
N VAL A 11 -4.91 15.02 -4.78
CA VAL A 11 -5.76 14.77 -5.95
C VAL A 11 -6.47 16.08 -6.33
N PRO A 12 -6.20 16.68 -7.50
CA PRO A 12 -6.73 18.00 -7.85
C PRO A 12 -8.25 18.13 -7.87
N GLN A 13 -8.97 17.01 -8.03
CA GLN A 13 -10.44 16.97 -8.07
C GLN A 13 -11.10 16.89 -6.69
N VAL A 14 -10.32 16.72 -5.62
CA VAL A 14 -10.82 16.57 -4.25
C VAL A 14 -10.24 17.68 -3.39
N GLU A 15 -11.06 18.30 -2.56
CA GLU A 15 -10.56 19.23 -1.55
C GLU A 15 -9.82 18.45 -0.47
N GLY A 16 -8.49 18.60 -0.44
CA GLY A 16 -7.62 18.00 0.57
C GLY A 16 -6.72 16.88 0.06
N THR A 17 -6.17 16.10 1.00
CA THR A 17 -5.31 14.95 0.71
C THR A 17 -6.08 13.65 0.92
N VAL A 18 -5.94 12.72 -0.03
CA VAL A 18 -6.50 11.37 0.06
C VAL A 18 -5.44 10.44 0.65
N GLN A 19 -5.78 9.78 1.75
CA GLN A 19 -4.95 8.72 2.33
C GLN A 19 -5.31 7.37 1.67
N VAL A 20 -4.30 6.69 1.15
CA VAL A 20 -4.42 5.31 0.63
C VAL A 20 -3.60 4.38 1.49
N GLU A 21 -4.19 3.24 1.86
CA GLU A 21 -3.58 2.21 2.68
C GLU A 21 -3.50 0.90 1.89
N MET A 22 -2.32 0.27 1.90
CA MET A 22 -2.08 -1.01 1.22
C MET A 22 -1.31 -1.96 2.13
N TRP A 23 -1.78 -3.20 2.23
CA TRP A 23 -1.18 -4.24 3.05
C TRP A 23 -0.27 -5.17 2.25
N PHE A 24 0.86 -5.52 2.85
CA PHE A 24 1.87 -6.40 2.27
C PHE A 24 2.25 -7.48 3.28
N SER A 25 2.57 -8.67 2.78
CA SER A 25 3.05 -9.78 3.63
C SER A 25 4.52 -9.63 4.04
N ARG A 26 5.32 -8.82 3.32
CA ARG A 26 6.77 -8.65 3.53
C ARG A 26 7.17 -7.18 3.40
N GLU A 27 8.19 -6.76 4.15
CA GLU A 27 8.75 -5.40 4.12
C GLU A 27 9.24 -5.01 2.71
N SER A 28 9.93 -5.94 2.05
CA SER A 28 10.51 -5.71 0.72
C SER A 28 9.45 -5.38 -0.32
N TYR A 29 8.25 -5.98 -0.22
CA TYR A 29 7.13 -5.66 -1.10
C TYR A 29 6.53 -4.28 -0.80
N CYS A 30 6.42 -3.91 0.49
CA CYS A 30 6.00 -2.56 0.86
C CYS A 30 6.97 -1.51 0.30
N THR A 31 8.27 -1.71 0.52
CA THR A 31 9.32 -0.77 0.08
C THR A 31 9.37 -0.67 -1.45
N PHE A 32 9.26 -1.80 -2.15
CA PHE A 32 9.17 -1.82 -3.61
C PHE A 32 7.96 -1.03 -4.12
N ALA A 33 6.77 -1.27 -3.55
CA ALA A 33 5.55 -0.57 -3.93
C ALA A 33 5.69 0.94 -3.69
N ARG A 34 6.20 1.35 -2.53
CA ARG A 34 6.50 2.76 -2.22
C ARG A 34 7.36 3.39 -3.30
N SER A 35 8.47 2.76 -3.68
CA SER A 35 9.36 3.24 -4.74
C SER A 35 8.61 3.45 -6.06
N LYS A 36 7.77 2.49 -6.45
CA LYS A 36 7.00 2.57 -7.70
C LYS A 36 5.98 3.68 -7.72
N PHE A 37 5.26 3.90 -6.62
CA PHE A 37 4.29 4.99 -6.52
C PHE A 37 4.95 6.37 -6.48
N THR A 38 6.20 6.46 -6.02
CA THR A 38 6.96 7.73 -6.03
C THR A 38 7.72 7.98 -7.34
N GLU A 39 8.08 6.93 -8.08
CA GLU A 39 8.78 7.02 -9.37
C GLU A 39 7.82 7.34 -10.53
N GLN A 40 6.64 6.73 -10.53
CA GLN A 40 5.71 6.83 -11.65
C GLN A 40 4.58 7.82 -11.35
N PRO A 41 4.26 8.73 -12.28
CA PRO A 41 3.13 9.62 -12.12
C PRO A 41 1.83 8.81 -12.10
N MET A 42 1.06 8.95 -11.02
CA MET A 42 -0.31 8.47 -10.94
C MET A 42 -1.25 9.47 -11.61
N TYR A 43 -2.37 9.00 -12.14
CA TYR A 43 -3.35 9.85 -12.81
C TYR A 43 -4.75 9.58 -12.29
N SER A 44 -5.54 10.64 -12.11
CA SER A 44 -6.98 10.51 -11.87
C SER A 44 -7.68 10.08 -13.17
N LEU A 45 -8.52 9.04 -13.07
CA LEU A 45 -9.29 8.47 -14.18
C LEU A 45 -10.80 8.74 -14.05
N THR A 46 -11.17 9.93 -13.58
CA THR A 46 -12.58 10.35 -13.53
C THR A 46 -13.19 10.28 -14.93
N GLN A 47 -14.27 9.51 -15.08
CA GLN A 47 -14.92 9.28 -16.37
C GLN A 47 -15.37 10.60 -17.00
N GLY A 48 -14.96 10.84 -18.25
CA GLY A 48 -15.29 12.07 -18.99
C GLY A 48 -14.44 13.29 -18.65
N ALA A 49 -13.48 13.19 -17.73
CA ALA A 49 -12.56 14.28 -17.38
C ALA A 49 -11.15 14.06 -17.99
N PRO A 50 -10.37 15.13 -18.22
CA PRO A 50 -8.95 15.00 -18.55
C PRO A 50 -8.18 14.24 -17.46
N ARG A 51 -7.20 13.44 -17.88
CA ARG A 51 -6.27 12.80 -16.94
C ARG A 51 -5.41 13.88 -16.29
N VAL A 52 -5.49 13.98 -14.98
CA VAL A 52 -4.68 14.94 -14.21
C VAL A 52 -3.69 14.17 -13.33
N PRO A 53 -2.42 14.57 -13.28
CA PRO A 53 -1.44 13.91 -12.42
C PRO A 53 -1.83 14.06 -10.94
N VAL A 54 -1.73 12.96 -10.22
CA VAL A 54 -1.86 12.88 -8.76
C VAL A 54 -0.47 12.97 -8.17
N THR A 55 -0.30 13.86 -7.18
CA THR A 55 1.00 14.06 -6.53
C THR A 55 1.04 13.28 -5.22
N VAL A 56 2.08 12.46 -5.02
CA VAL A 56 2.37 11.87 -3.71
C VAL A 56 3.01 12.95 -2.84
N LYS A 57 2.36 13.30 -1.73
CA LYS A 57 2.85 14.27 -0.74
C LYS A 57 3.68 13.61 0.34
N ASP A 58 3.26 12.41 0.77
CA ASP A 58 3.96 11.62 1.77
C ASP A 58 3.78 10.13 1.49
N SER A 59 4.75 9.33 1.91
CA SER A 59 4.71 7.88 1.82
C SER A 59 5.52 7.23 2.93
N ALA A 60 4.92 6.25 3.61
CA ALA A 60 5.56 5.52 4.69
C ALA A 60 5.26 4.02 4.62
N CYS A 61 6.30 3.22 4.84
CA CYS A 61 6.16 1.79 5.13
C CYS A 61 6.42 1.57 6.61
N ARG A 62 5.58 0.77 7.25
CA ARG A 62 5.78 0.31 8.62
C ARG A 62 5.16 -1.04 8.85
N GLU A 63 5.50 -1.68 9.96
CA GLU A 63 4.81 -2.87 10.42
C GLU A 63 3.34 -2.57 10.71
N LEU A 64 2.47 -3.55 10.42
CA LEU A 64 1.06 -3.47 10.80
C LEU A 64 0.93 -3.42 12.31
N GLY A 65 0.12 -2.48 12.79
CA GLY A 65 -0.28 -2.42 14.18
C GLY A 65 -1.25 -3.55 14.57
N PRO A 66 -1.43 -3.80 15.87
CA PRO A 66 -2.36 -4.82 16.37
C PRO A 66 -3.81 -4.61 15.89
N GLU A 67 -4.30 -3.37 15.91
CA GLU A 67 -5.67 -3.06 15.49
C GLU A 67 -5.86 -3.18 13.98
N GLU A 68 -4.83 -2.85 13.20
CA GLU A 68 -4.86 -2.87 11.75
C GLU A 68 -4.82 -4.28 11.19
N THR A 69 -4.23 -5.21 11.96
CA THR A 69 -4.21 -6.64 11.62
C THR A 69 -5.63 -7.19 11.49
N ASN A 70 -6.59 -6.66 12.26
CA ASN A 70 -7.99 -7.05 12.18
C ASN A 70 -8.69 -6.57 10.89
N ARG A 71 -8.10 -5.59 10.17
CA ARG A 71 -8.61 -5.07 8.90
C ARG A 71 -8.11 -5.88 7.70
N VAL A 72 -7.12 -6.75 7.89
CA VAL A 72 -6.56 -7.58 6.83
C VAL A 72 -7.52 -8.74 6.51
N PRO A 73 -7.92 -8.94 5.24
CA PRO A 73 -8.78 -10.05 4.86
C PRO A 73 -8.21 -11.42 5.26
N PRO A 74 -9.03 -12.38 5.74
CA PRO A 74 -8.55 -13.68 6.25
C PRO A 74 -7.69 -14.49 5.28
N HIS A 75 -7.96 -14.39 3.97
CA HIS A 75 -7.19 -15.09 2.94
C HIS A 75 -5.78 -14.51 2.73
N MET A 76 -5.54 -13.27 3.16
CA MET A 76 -4.23 -12.62 3.12
C MET A 76 -3.49 -12.73 4.46
N SER A 77 -4.21 -12.98 5.56
CA SER A 77 -3.63 -13.16 6.89
C SER A 77 -3.16 -14.60 7.16
N ALA A 78 -3.29 -15.50 6.18
CA ALA A 78 -2.79 -16.86 6.26
C ALA A 78 -1.34 -16.84 6.77
N GLN A 79 -1.17 -17.31 8.00
CA GLN A 79 0.14 -17.58 8.59
C GLN A 79 0.95 -18.28 7.53
N ALA A 80 2.16 -17.78 7.26
CA ALA A 80 3.15 -18.56 6.55
C ALA A 80 3.19 -19.92 7.26
N THR A 81 2.64 -20.95 6.63
CA THR A 81 2.90 -22.32 7.03
C THR A 81 4.41 -22.39 7.14
N PRO A 82 4.99 -22.78 8.30
CA PRO A 82 6.43 -22.91 8.38
C PRO A 82 6.81 -23.80 7.20
N GLU A 83 7.71 -23.30 6.34
CA GLU A 83 8.34 -24.16 5.34
C GLU A 83 8.83 -25.36 6.14
N ALA A 84 8.17 -26.50 5.94
CA ALA A 84 8.62 -27.74 6.54
C ALA A 84 10.04 -27.89 6.06
N ASP A 85 10.95 -27.82 7.02
CA ASP A 85 12.36 -28.11 6.91
C ASP A 85 12.48 -29.51 6.27
N THR A 86 12.48 -29.59 4.95
CA THR A 86 12.91 -30.78 4.22
C THR A 86 14.43 -30.72 4.17
N GLY A 87 15.02 -30.72 5.36
CA GLY A 87 16.32 -31.32 5.59
C GLY A 87 16.10 -32.82 5.68
N PHE A 88 16.87 -33.55 4.88
CA PHE A 88 16.93 -35.02 4.71
C PHE A 88 16.00 -35.64 3.65
#